data_AF-A0AAV0TYG5-F1
#
_entry.id   AF-A0AAV0TYG5-F1
#
_cell.length_a   1.000
_cell.length_b   1.000
_cell.length_c   1.000
_cell.angle_alpha   90.00
_cell.angle_beta   90.00
_cell.angle_gamma   90.00
#
_symmetry.space_group_name_H-M   'P 1'
#
loop_
_entity.id
_entity.type
_entity.pdbx_description
1 polymer ?
#
loop_
_entity_poly.entity_id
_entity_poly.type
_entity_poly.pdbx_seq_one_letter_code
_entity_poly.pdbx_strand_id
1 'polypeptide(L)'
;MLFGFPVAVHTDHKNLIYPTETSLRVQRWKLLLAEYQLTMKYIKGEKNVGADAFSRMQFDKVHDQSPAGETDKIYALTTKHECVMHGTVLRQHQEEDAMLQRNKDTCLAGKNNPDYQLHPYQAAH
;
A
#
# COMPACT_ATOMS: atom_id res chain seq x y z
N MET A 1 4.74 -19.90 0.91
CA MET A 1 4.93 -18.87 1.96
C MET A 1 6.31 -18.26 1.77
N LEU A 2 6.45 -16.94 1.59
CA LEU A 2 7.74 -16.23 1.42
C LEU A 2 8.05 -15.23 2.55
N PHE A 3 7.07 -14.98 3.43
CA PHE A 3 7.21 -14.06 4.54
C PHE A 3 8.28 -14.54 5.53
N GLY A 4 9.17 -13.64 5.95
CA GLY A 4 10.27 -13.96 6.86
C GLY A 4 11.52 -14.59 6.22
N PHE A 5 11.50 -14.93 4.93
CA PHE A 5 12.67 -15.47 4.23
C PHE A 5 13.37 -14.40 3.37
N PRO A 6 14.71 -14.42 3.29
CA PRO A 6 15.44 -13.54 2.38
C PRO A 6 15.20 -13.98 0.93
N VAL A 7 14.65 -13.09 0.12
CA VAL A 7 14.31 -13.36 -1.28
C VAL A 7 15.05 -12.39 -2.20
N ALA A 8 15.80 -12.94 -3.17
CA ALA A 8 16.47 -12.13 -4.19
C ALA A 8 15.58 -12.01 -5.43
N VAL A 9 15.17 -10.78 -5.75
CA VAL A 9 14.33 -10.46 -6.92
C VAL A 9 15.20 -9.84 -8.00
N HIS A 10 15.22 -10.47 -9.17
CA HIS A 10 15.89 -9.92 -10.35
C HIS A 10 14.85 -9.22 -11.24
N THR A 11 15.08 -7.96 -11.57
CA THR A 11 14.17 -7.18 -12.42
C THR A 11 14.94 -6.29 -13.37
N ASP A 12 14.40 -6.08 -14.56
CA ASP A 12 14.87 -5.12 -15.54
C ASP A 12 14.24 -3.72 -15.36
N HIS A 13 13.39 -3.55 -14.34
CA HIS A 13 12.75 -2.28 -14.02
C HIS A 13 13.65 -1.40 -13.14
N LYS A 14 14.53 -0.61 -13.77
CA LYS A 14 15.49 0.29 -13.10
C LYS A 14 14.85 1.21 -12.06
N ASN A 15 13.67 1.73 -12.39
CA ASN A 15 12.90 2.66 -11.56
C ASN A 15 12.37 2.05 -10.26
N LEU A 16 12.26 0.72 -10.20
CA LEU A 16 11.86 0.02 -8.98
C LEU A 16 13.05 -0.12 -8.01
N ILE A 17 14.25 -0.27 -8.56
CA ILE A 17 15.50 -0.49 -7.83
C ILE A 17 16.08 0.83 -7.34
N TYR A 18 16.15 1.83 -8.23
CA TYR A 18 16.72 3.12 -7.90
C TYR A 18 15.62 4.06 -7.37
N PRO A 19 15.88 4.84 -6.31
CA PRO A 19 14.91 5.75 -5.72
C PRO A 19 14.67 7.02 -6.55
N THR A 20 15.04 7.02 -7.83
CA THR A 20 14.93 8.17 -8.73
C THR A 20 13.49 8.53 -9.10
N GLU A 21 12.56 7.59 -9.03
CA GLU A 21 11.16 7.83 -9.39
C GLU A 21 10.26 8.04 -8.17
N THR A 22 9.51 9.14 -8.18
CA THR A 22 8.61 9.57 -7.10
C THR A 22 7.14 9.33 -7.39
N SER A 23 6.80 8.56 -8.44
CA SER A 23 5.40 8.24 -8.73
C SER A 23 4.70 7.56 -7.54
N LEU A 24 3.52 8.06 -7.18
CA LEU A 24 2.68 7.48 -6.11
C LEU A 24 2.42 5.99 -6.32
N ARG A 25 2.34 5.54 -7.58
CA ARG A 25 2.24 4.12 -7.91
C ARG A 25 3.45 3.37 -7.36
N VAL A 26 4.66 3.76 -7.75
CA VAL A 26 5.92 3.11 -7.33
C VAL A 26 6.08 3.14 -5.81
N GLN A 27 5.71 4.24 -5.14
CA GLN A 27 5.74 4.34 -3.67
C GLN A 27 4.81 3.32 -3.01
N ARG A 28 3.57 3.17 -3.50
CA ARG A 28 2.61 2.20 -2.97
C ARG A 28 3.12 0.75 -3.12
N TRP A 29 3.71 0.42 -4.27
CA TRP A 29 4.33 -0.90 -4.47
C TRP A 29 5.52 -1.12 -3.52
N LYS A 30 6.37 -0.12 -3.32
CA LYS A 30 7.51 -0.20 -2.39
C LYS A 30 7.04 -0.44 -0.95
N LEU A 31 5.95 0.20 -0.51
CA LEU A 31 5.38 -0.03 0.82
C LEU A 31 4.89 -1.47 1.00
N LEU A 32 4.19 -2.03 0.01
CA LEU A 32 3.75 -3.43 0.04
C LEU A 32 4.93 -4.42 0.07
N LEU A 33 5.99 -4.11 -0.67
CA LEU A 33 7.18 -4.95 -0.72
C LEU A 33 8.03 -4.84 0.55
N ALA A 34 7.89 -3.75 1.32
CA ALA A 34 8.67 -3.51 2.55
C ALA A 34 8.37 -4.53 3.66
N GLU A 35 7.22 -5.22 3.61
CA GLU A 35 6.88 -6.29 4.55
C GLU A 35 7.76 -7.55 4.35
N TYR A 36 8.44 -7.66 3.21
CA TYR A 36 9.28 -8.81 2.85
C TYR A 36 10.77 -8.47 2.93
N GLN A 37 11.58 -9.48 3.25
CA GLN A 37 13.05 -9.37 3.24
C GLN A 37 13.59 -9.51 1.81
N LEU A 38 13.36 -8.50 0.98
CA LEU A 38 13.71 -8.53 -0.45
C LEU A 38 15.07 -7.88 -0.73
N THR A 39 15.85 -8.51 -1.59
CA THR A 39 17.02 -7.90 -2.24
C THR A 39 16.75 -7.75 -3.72
N MET A 40 16.57 -6.51 -4.19
CA MET A 40 16.33 -6.23 -5.60
C MET A 40 17.64 -6.08 -6.36
N LYS A 41 17.79 -6.82 -7.48
CA LYS A 41 18.98 -6.80 -8.34
C LYS A 41 18.58 -6.48 -9.78
N TYR A 42 19.29 -5.53 -10.38
CA TYR A 42 19.06 -5.18 -11.78
C TYR A 42 19.63 -6.27 -12.69
N ILE A 43 18.84 -6.71 -13.67
CA ILE A 43 19.31 -7.50 -14.80
C ILE A 43 18.87 -6.85 -16.10
N LYS A 44 19.70 -6.93 -17.14
CA LYS A 44 19.33 -6.41 -18.47
C LYS A 44 18.14 -7.23 -19.01
N GLY A 45 17.16 -6.59 -19.64
CA GLY A 45 15.99 -7.27 -20.20
C GLY A 45 16.33 -8.43 -21.15
N GLU A 46 17.36 -8.27 -21.98
CA GLU A 46 17.90 -9.35 -22.84
C GLU A 46 18.33 -10.62 -22.07
N LYS A 47 18.71 -10.48 -20.80
CA LYS A 47 19.07 -11.60 -19.92
C LYS A 47 17.90 -12.07 -19.06
N ASN A 48 16.77 -11.36 -19.06
CA ASN A 48 15.55 -11.69 -18.32
C ASN A 48 14.58 -12.56 -19.17
N VAL A 49 15.13 -13.44 -20.01
CA VAL A 49 14.37 -14.19 -21.03
C VAL A 49 13.25 -15.03 -20.41
N GLY A 50 13.47 -15.62 -19.23
CA GLY A 50 12.45 -16.40 -18.54
C GLY A 50 11.22 -15.55 -18.17
N ALA A 51 11.44 -14.43 -17.50
CA ALA A 51 10.35 -13.53 -17.13
C ALA A 51 9.68 -12.90 -18.36
N ASP A 52 10.45 -12.53 -19.39
CA ASP A 52 9.91 -12.03 -20.65
C ASP A 52 9.03 -13.08 -21.33
N ALA A 53 9.49 -14.33 -21.45
CA ALA A 53 8.70 -15.44 -21.99
C ALA A 53 7.41 -15.66 -21.19
N PHE A 54 7.48 -15.74 -19.86
CA PHE A 54 6.30 -15.91 -19.01
C PHE A 54 5.31 -14.74 -19.12
N SER A 55 5.80 -13.50 -19.24
CA SER A 55 4.94 -12.33 -19.42
C SER A 55 4.25 -12.28 -20.79
N ARG A 56 4.84 -12.93 -21.80
CA ARG A 56 4.29 -13.02 -23.17
C ARG A 56 3.48 -14.29 -23.41
N MET A 57 3.58 -15.29 -22.53
CA MET A 57 2.75 -16.48 -22.61
C MET A 57 1.29 -16.06 -22.54
N GLN A 58 0.55 -16.36 -23.61
CA GLN A 58 -0.89 -16.28 -23.59
C GLN A 58 -1.36 -17.47 -22.77
N PHE A 59 -1.64 -17.23 -21.49
CA PHE A 59 -2.46 -18.17 -20.76
C PHE A 59 -3.82 -18.16 -21.45
N ASP A 60 -4.26 -19.32 -21.94
CA ASP A 60 -5.64 -19.50 -22.37
C ASP A 60 -6.49 -19.02 -21.22
N LYS A 61 -7.06 -17.83 -21.39
CA LYS A 61 -8.11 -17.37 -20.51
C LYS A 61 -9.16 -18.44 -20.71
N VAL A 62 -9.41 -19.25 -19.68
CA VAL A 62 -10.67 -19.97 -19.61
C VAL A 62 -11.69 -18.88 -19.88
N HIS A 63 -12.32 -18.93 -21.05
CA HIS A 63 -13.43 -18.07 -21.39
C HIS A 63 -14.51 -18.50 -20.41
N ASP A 64 -14.46 -17.98 -19.19
CA ASP A 64 -15.68 -17.61 -18.53
C ASP A 64 -16.40 -16.76 -19.57
N GLN A 65 -17.66 -17.11 -19.84
CA GLN A 65 -18.50 -16.47 -20.84
C GLN A 65 -18.88 -15.06 -20.40
N SER A 66 -17.92 -14.26 -19.95
CA SER A 66 -18.05 -12.85 -19.68
C SER A 66 -17.78 -12.10 -20.99
N PRO A 67 -18.68 -11.21 -21.41
CA PRO A 67 -18.60 -10.53 -22.68
C PRO A 67 -17.29 -9.75 -22.81
N ALA A 68 -16.74 -9.76 -24.02
CA ALA A 68 -15.44 -9.22 -24.38
C ALA A 68 -15.22 -7.79 -23.86
N GLY A 69 -14.23 -7.61 -22.98
CA GLY A 69 -13.78 -6.29 -22.52
C GLY A 69 -13.18 -6.24 -21.11
N GLU A 70 -13.25 -7.32 -20.33
CA GLU A 70 -13.11 -7.22 -18.87
C GLU A 70 -11.90 -7.95 -18.27
N THR A 71 -10.82 -8.16 -19.03
CA THR A 71 -9.68 -8.96 -18.52
C THR A 71 -8.58 -8.15 -17.85
N ASP A 72 -8.84 -6.87 -17.53
CA ASP A 72 -7.89 -6.00 -16.82
C ASP A 72 -8.38 -5.60 -15.42
N LYS A 73 -9.33 -6.36 -14.86
CA LYS A 73 -9.89 -6.08 -13.53
C LYS A 73 -9.18 -6.91 -12.47
N ILE A 74 -8.38 -6.22 -11.66
CA ILE A 74 -7.90 -6.72 -10.37
C ILE A 74 -9.13 -6.79 -9.46
N TYR A 75 -9.62 -8.00 -9.17
CA TYR A 75 -10.71 -8.18 -8.22
C TYR A 75 -10.14 -8.01 -6.81
N ALA A 76 -10.57 -6.96 -6.12
CA ALA A 76 -10.39 -6.87 -4.69
C ALA A 76 -11.17 -8.03 -4.05
N LEU A 77 -10.48 -8.92 -3.33
CA LEU A 77 -11.10 -10.03 -2.58
C LEU A 77 -12.08 -9.54 -1.50
N THR A 78 -12.12 -8.23 -1.26
CA THR A 78 -13.07 -7.52 -0.42
C THR A 78 -13.61 -6.29 -1.15
N THR A 79 -14.94 -6.14 -1.16
CA THR A 79 -15.62 -4.91 -1.63
C THR A 79 -15.59 -3.81 -0.58
N LYS A 80 -15.17 -4.11 0.66
CA LYS A 80 -14.85 -3.07 1.63
C LYS A 80 -13.56 -2.41 1.20
N HIS A 81 -13.65 -1.11 0.94
CA HIS A 81 -12.48 -0.30 0.67
C HIS A 81 -11.63 -0.27 1.94
N GLU A 82 -10.64 -1.15 2.03
CA GLU A 82 -9.62 -1.03 3.06
C GLU A 82 -8.78 0.20 2.71
N CYS A 83 -9.13 1.31 3.37
CA CYS A 83 -8.37 2.55 3.41
C CYS A 83 -8.44 3.42 2.13
N VAL A 84 -9.57 4.10 1.95
CA VAL A 84 -9.53 5.42 1.29
C VAL A 84 -9.13 6.43 2.36
N MET A 85 -7.87 6.86 2.36
CA MET A 85 -7.36 7.95 3.21
C MET A 85 -7.89 9.33 2.76
N HIS A 86 -9.20 9.45 2.51
CA HIS A 86 -9.85 10.71 2.17
C HIS A 86 -10.38 11.35 3.45
N GLY A 87 -10.16 12.65 3.63
CA GLY A 87 -10.44 13.35 4.89
C GLY A 87 -11.88 13.14 5.41
N THR A 88 -12.87 13.08 4.53
CA THR A 88 -14.27 12.84 4.94
C THR A 88 -14.52 11.42 5.44
N VAL A 89 -13.88 10.41 4.83
CA VAL A 89 -14.01 8.99 5.21
C VAL A 89 -13.27 8.73 6.52
N LEU A 90 -12.07 9.31 6.67
CA LEU A 90 -11.33 9.27 7.92
C LEU A 90 -12.13 9.92 9.04
N ARG A 91 -12.74 11.07 8.80
CA ARG A 91 -13.57 11.75 9.80
C ARG A 91 -14.75 10.88 10.23
N GLN A 92 -15.45 10.24 9.29
CA GLN A 92 -16.56 9.36 9.62
C GLN A 92 -16.11 8.18 10.50
N HIS A 93 -15.03 7.49 10.12
CA HIS A 93 -14.50 6.39 10.93
C HIS A 93 -14.00 6.84 12.30
N GLN A 94 -13.40 8.04 12.39
CA GLN A 94 -12.98 8.63 13.66
C GLN A 94 -14.17 9.00 14.56
N GLU A 95 -15.28 9.46 13.98
CA GLU A 95 -16.54 9.73 14.69
C GLU A 95 -17.19 8.45 15.24
N GLU A 96 -17.11 7.35 14.49
CA GLU A 96 -17.64 6.03 14.87
C GLU A 96 -16.75 5.26 15.86
N ASP A 97 -15.46 5.59 15.98
CA ASP A 97 -14.51 4.93 16.88
C ASP A 97 -14.68 5.39 18.34
N ALA A 98 -15.29 4.52 19.15
CA ALA A 98 -15.55 4.78 20.56
C ALA A 98 -14.27 5.00 21.41
N MET A 99 -13.15 4.34 21.07
CA MET A 99 -11.89 4.51 21.78
C MET A 99 -11.30 5.88 21.47
N LEU A 100 -11.37 6.29 20.21
CA LEU A 100 -10.88 7.61 19.78
C LEU A 100 -11.71 8.75 20.39
N GLN A 101 -13.04 8.62 20.44
CA GLN A 101 -13.90 9.59 21.12
C GLN A 101 -13.58 9.67 22.62
N ARG A 102 -13.41 8.52 23.28
CA ARG A 102 -13.01 8.48 24.70
C ARG A 102 -11.67 9.18 24.93
N ASN A 103 -10.68 8.94 24.08
CA ASN A 103 -9.38 9.60 24.18
C ASN A 103 -9.51 11.11 23.98
N LYS A 104 -10.28 11.56 22.98
CA LYS A 104 -10.57 12.97 22.73
C LYS A 104 -11.21 13.64 23.95
N ASP A 105 -12.24 13.04 24.52
CA ASP A 105 -12.94 13.57 25.71
C ASP A 105 -12.00 13.64 26.92
N THR A 106 -11.18 12.60 27.12
CA THR A 106 -10.23 12.54 28.23
C THR A 106 -9.14 13.61 28.10
N CYS A 107 -8.66 13.86 26.88
CA CYS A 107 -7.71 14.94 26.59
C CYS A 107 -8.33 16.32 26.78
N LEU A 108 -9.56 16.55 26.31
CA LEU A 108 -10.28 17.82 26.50
C LEU A 108 -10.61 18.07 27.98
N ALA A 109 -10.89 17.03 28.75
CA ALA A 109 -11.14 17.11 30.19
C ALA A 109 -9.85 17.24 31.02
N GLY A 110 -8.67 17.19 30.41
CA GLY A 110 -7.37 17.25 31.11
C GLY A 110 -7.10 16.08 32.06
N LYS A 111 -7.81 14.97 31.88
CA LYS A 111 -7.67 13.72 32.66
C LYS A 111 -6.81 12.68 31.95
N ASN A 112 -6.21 13.06 30.84
CA ASN A 112 -5.31 12.21 30.08
C ASN A 112 -3.97 12.07 30.81
N ASN A 113 -3.16 11.11 30.35
CA ASN A 113 -1.81 10.95 30.89
C ASN A 113 -1.07 12.31 30.80
N PRO A 114 -0.48 12.80 31.91
CA PRO A 114 0.23 14.07 31.96
C PRO A 114 1.30 14.24 30.87
N ASP A 115 1.90 13.14 30.39
CA ASP A 115 2.90 13.16 29.33
C ASP A 115 2.32 13.54 27.94
N TYR A 116 1.00 13.48 27.76
CA TYR A 116 0.30 13.73 26.49
C TYR A 116 -0.71 14.88 26.58
N GLN A 117 -0.51 15.85 27.48
CA GLN A 117 -1.39 17.00 27.62
C GLN A 117 -1.47 17.81 26.32
N LEU A 118 -2.69 18.12 25.90
CA LEU A 118 -2.93 19.01 24.76
C LEU A 118 -2.83 20.45 25.26
N HIS A 119 -1.76 21.13 24.90
CA HIS A 119 -1.64 22.57 25.15
C HIS A 119 -2.31 23.35 24.00
N PRO A 120 -3.13 24.37 24.30
CA PRO A 120 -3.65 25.26 23.28
C PRO A 120 -2.48 25.91 22.55
N TYR A 121 -2.57 25.96 21.22
CA TYR A 121 -1.58 26.62 20.38
C TYR A 121 -1.51 28.11 20.75
N GLN A 122 -0.42 28.52 21.40
CA GLN A 122 -0.13 29.92 21.64
C GLN A 122 0.48 30.49 20.36
N ALA A 123 -0.30 31.23 19.58
CA ALA A 123 0.25 32.01 18.48
C ALA A 123 1.19 33.07 19.09
N ALA A 124 2.48 32.97 18.77
CA ALA A 124 3.46 33.98 19.17
C ALA A 124 3.06 35.33 18.55
N HIS A 125 2.99 36.36 19.40
CA HIS A 125 2.79 37.76 19.01
C HIS A 125 3.96 38.31 18.21
#